data_AF-A0A959SF46-F1
#
_entry.id   AF-A0A959SF46-F1
#
_cell.length_a   1.000
_cell.length_b   1.000
_cell.length_c   1.000
_cell.angle_alpha   90.00
_cell.angle_beta   90.00
_cell.angle_gamma   90.00
#
_symmetry.space_group_name_H-M   'P 1'
#
loop_
_entity.id
_entity.type
_entity.pdbx_description
1 polymer ?
#
loop_
_entity_poly.entity_id
_entity_poly.type
_entity_poly.pdbx_seq_one_letter_code
_entity_poly.pdbx_strand_id
1 'polypeptide(L)'
;MKCGIVGLPNVGKSTLFNCLSNAKAQAANFPFCTIEPNVGTITVPDRRLNKLAELVKPQRIVPTTVEIVDIAGLVKGASKGEGLGNQFLANIRECDAILHVLRCFDDPNVVHVDGSVDPVRDKEVIDIELQLKDLETVEARIKKVEKQAQIGEKEAKRRYELLSRIRVALLKGQSARSVVTANDDPALLNEFQLLTTKPVLYVCNVEEKSAVTGNAHVERVRTAVANEQAEVIFVTAAIEAEIAAL
;
A
#
# COMPACT_ATOMS: atom_id res chain seq x y z
N MET A 1 13.11 -3.10 -2.69
CA MET A 1 11.67 -2.83 -2.88
C MET A 1 11.04 -2.81 -1.50
N LYS A 2 10.30 -1.75 -1.18
CA LYS A 2 9.58 -1.54 0.09
C LYS A 2 8.08 -1.65 -0.13
N CYS A 3 7.39 -2.50 0.62
CA CYS A 3 5.93 -2.60 0.61
C CYS A 3 5.39 -2.10 1.94
N GLY A 4 4.53 -1.08 1.91
CA GLY A 4 3.89 -0.54 3.10
C GLY A 4 2.59 -1.26 3.42
N ILE A 5 2.46 -1.84 4.62
CA ILE A 5 1.18 -2.39 5.08
C ILE A 5 0.35 -1.26 5.67
N VAL A 6 -0.84 -1.07 5.10
CA VAL A 6 -1.83 -0.07 5.55
C VAL A 6 -3.16 -0.75 5.86
N GLY A 7 -3.95 -0.13 6.71
CA GLY A 7 -5.26 -0.61 7.11
C GLY A 7 -5.80 0.20 8.28
N LEU A 8 -7.12 0.10 8.51
CA LEU A 8 -7.73 0.68 9.69
C LEU A 8 -7.26 -0.06 10.96
N PRO A 9 -7.48 0.52 12.16
CA PRO A 9 -7.26 -0.21 13.41
C PRO A 9 -8.03 -1.54 13.45
N ASN A 10 -7.45 -2.55 14.12
CA ASN A 10 -8.07 -3.85 14.38
C ASN A 10 -8.40 -4.72 13.15
N VAL A 11 -7.78 -4.46 11.98
CA VAL A 11 -7.98 -5.30 10.77
C VAL A 11 -7.07 -6.53 10.71
N GLY A 12 -6.15 -6.70 11.67
CA GLY A 12 -5.13 -7.78 11.68
C GLY A 12 -3.79 -7.40 11.05
N LYS A 13 -3.53 -6.10 10.83
CA LYS A 13 -2.28 -5.57 10.27
C LYS A 13 -1.02 -6.03 11.00
N SER A 14 -0.96 -5.82 12.32
CA SER A 14 0.23 -6.19 13.12
C SER A 14 0.40 -7.69 13.21
N THR A 15 -0.68 -8.47 13.25
CA THR A 15 -0.63 -9.93 13.18
C THR A 15 0.02 -10.37 11.88
N LEU A 16 -0.47 -9.87 10.73
CA LEU A 16 0.10 -10.19 9.42
C LEU A 16 1.58 -9.76 9.31
N PHE A 17 1.93 -8.57 9.79
CA PHE A 17 3.31 -8.10 9.82
C PHE A 17 4.22 -9.04 10.62
N ASN A 18 3.79 -9.46 11.81
CA ASN A 18 4.57 -10.36 12.65
C ASN A 18 4.78 -11.73 11.99
N CYS A 19 3.76 -12.25 11.27
CA CYS A 19 3.89 -13.48 10.49
C CYS A 19 4.97 -13.34 9.41
N LEU A 20 4.98 -12.22 8.70
CA LEU A 20 5.94 -11.94 7.62
C LEU A 20 7.35 -11.65 8.15
N SER A 21 7.45 -11.02 9.33
CA SER A 21 8.72 -10.59 9.94
C SER A 21 9.46 -11.71 10.68
N ASN A 22 8.80 -12.81 11.03
CA ASN A 22 9.42 -13.95 11.75
C ASN A 22 10.38 -14.79 10.86
N ALA A 23 10.44 -14.53 9.55
CA ALA A 23 11.46 -15.08 8.66
C ALA A 23 12.84 -14.42 8.90
N LYS A 24 13.44 -14.63 10.08
CA LYS A 24 14.77 -14.15 10.48
C LYS A 24 15.05 -12.71 9.99
N ALA A 25 14.26 -11.74 10.44
CA ALA A 25 14.67 -10.34 10.36
C ALA A 25 15.97 -10.19 11.17
N GLN A 26 17.12 -10.24 10.49
CA GLN A 26 18.35 -9.69 11.01
C GLN A 26 18.14 -8.18 11.09
N ALA A 27 17.59 -7.73 12.21
CA ALA A 27 17.54 -6.33 12.58
C ALA A 27 18.99 -5.84 12.69
N ALA A 28 19.52 -5.27 11.61
CA ALA A 28 20.70 -4.44 11.70
C ALA A 28 20.26 -3.16 12.42
N ASN A 29 20.74 -2.97 13.64
CA ASN A 29 20.55 -1.75 14.42
C ASN A 29 21.15 -0.57 13.63
N PHE A 30 20.32 0.25 12.99
CA PHE A 30 20.73 1.58 12.54
C PHE A 30 20.46 2.56 13.70
N PRO A 31 21.51 3.07 14.35
CA PRO A 31 21.34 4.05 15.41
C PRO A 31 20.97 5.39 14.74
N PHE A 32 20.08 6.13 15.38
CA PHE A 32 19.51 7.42 14.96
C PHE A 32 18.29 7.33 14.05
N CYS A 33 17.10 7.09 14.64
CA CYS A 33 15.89 7.75 14.15
C CYS A 33 14.81 7.87 15.24
N THR A 34 14.17 9.01 15.21
CA THR A 34 12.94 9.38 15.90
C THR A 34 11.77 8.52 15.40
N ILE A 35 11.19 7.69 16.29
CA ILE A 35 9.97 6.86 16.10
C ILE A 35 9.82 6.28 14.67
N GLU A 36 10.72 5.38 14.28
CA GLU A 36 10.68 4.71 12.97
C GLU A 36 9.50 3.73 12.85
N PRO A 37 8.93 3.55 11.65
CA PRO A 37 8.00 2.46 11.37
C PRO A 37 8.70 1.10 11.55
N ASN A 38 7.96 0.07 11.94
CA ASN A 38 8.54 -1.27 12.04
C ASN A 38 8.86 -1.77 10.63
N VAL A 39 10.14 -2.07 10.36
CA VAL A 39 10.58 -2.62 9.06
C VAL A 39 10.99 -4.08 9.24
N GLY A 40 10.34 -4.98 8.51
CA GLY A 40 10.69 -6.39 8.40
C GLY A 40 11.32 -6.68 7.05
N THR A 41 12.28 -7.61 6.99
CA THR A 41 12.83 -8.11 5.72
C THR A 41 12.39 -9.55 5.51
N ILE A 42 11.79 -9.84 4.37
CA ILE A 42 11.33 -11.19 3.99
C ILE A 42 12.06 -11.69 2.75
N THR A 43 12.44 -12.96 2.73
CA THR A 43 13.04 -13.61 1.56
C THR A 43 11.97 -14.03 0.56
N VAL A 44 12.18 -13.76 -0.72
CA VAL A 44 11.24 -14.17 -1.77
C VAL A 44 11.43 -15.67 -2.07
N PRO A 45 10.40 -16.50 -1.92
CA PRO A 45 10.49 -17.92 -2.23
C PRO A 45 10.61 -18.13 -3.75
N ASP A 46 11.73 -18.69 -4.20
CA ASP A 46 11.97 -18.98 -5.62
C ASP A 46 12.37 -20.45 -5.84
N ARG A 47 11.46 -21.23 -6.44
CA ARG A 47 11.69 -22.66 -6.75
C ARG A 47 12.85 -22.86 -7.74
N ARG A 48 13.16 -21.86 -8.58
CA ARG A 48 14.27 -21.92 -9.55
C ARG A 48 15.60 -21.85 -8.83
N LEU A 49 15.70 -21.00 -7.80
CA LEU A 49 16.90 -20.90 -6.96
C LEU A 49 17.20 -22.23 -6.27
N ASN A 50 16.16 -22.89 -5.73
CA ASN A 50 16.30 -24.20 -5.10
C ASN A 50 16.80 -25.27 -6.09
N LYS A 51 16.23 -25.31 -7.30
CA LYS A 51 16.69 -26.24 -8.36
C LYS A 51 18.15 -26.00 -8.75
N LEU A 52 18.58 -24.75 -8.85
CA LEU A 52 19.98 -24.43 -9.15
C LEU A 52 20.92 -24.86 -8.02
N ALA A 53 20.48 -24.68 -6.77
CA ALA A 53 21.25 -25.09 -5.61
C ALA A 53 21.44 -26.62 -5.55
N GLU A 54 20.42 -27.40 -5.94
CA GLU A 54 20.52 -28.86 -6.04
C GLU A 54 21.54 -29.31 -7.09
N LEU A 55 21.61 -28.62 -8.24
CA LEU A 55 22.52 -28.94 -9.34
C LEU A 55 23.98 -28.57 -9.05
N VAL A 56 24.20 -27.36 -8.53
CA VAL A 56 25.55 -26.76 -8.41
C VAL A 56 26.14 -26.93 -7.01
N LYS A 57 25.31 -27.19 -5.99
CA LYS A 57 25.69 -27.36 -4.58
C LYS A 57 26.60 -26.23 -4.08
N PRO A 58 26.16 -24.96 -4.15
CA PRO A 58 26.97 -23.82 -3.75
C PRO A 58 27.24 -23.82 -2.25
N GLN A 59 28.30 -23.13 -1.81
CA GLN A 59 28.60 -22.96 -0.39
C GLN A 59 27.51 -22.18 0.37
N ARG A 60 26.78 -21.30 -0.33
CA ARG A 60 25.69 -20.49 0.23
C ARG A 60 24.65 -20.16 -0.83
N ILE A 61 23.38 -20.19 -0.44
CA ILE A 61 22.24 -19.69 -1.22
C ILE A 61 21.89 -18.30 -0.67
N VAL A 62 21.75 -17.31 -1.55
CA VAL A 62 21.36 -15.94 -1.19
C VAL A 62 20.07 -15.61 -1.94
N PRO A 63 18.89 -15.70 -1.30
CA PRO A 63 17.63 -15.31 -1.92
C PRO A 63 17.54 -13.79 -2.05
N THR A 64 16.70 -13.32 -2.96
CA THR A 64 16.31 -11.91 -3.00
C THR A 64 15.37 -11.59 -1.84
N THR A 65 15.36 -10.35 -1.39
CA THR A 65 14.58 -9.89 -0.24
C THR A 65 13.65 -8.74 -0.61
N VAL A 66 12.55 -8.65 0.11
CA VAL A 66 11.60 -7.52 0.08
C VAL A 66 11.51 -6.95 1.48
N GLU A 67 11.47 -5.62 1.57
CA GLU A 67 11.26 -4.91 2.83
C GLU A 67 9.75 -4.66 3.00
N ILE A 68 9.21 -5.05 4.14
CA ILE A 68 7.83 -4.81 4.54
C ILE A 68 7.85 -3.76 5.64
N VAL A 69 7.10 -2.68 5.46
CA VAL A 69 7.01 -1.58 6.43
C VAL A 69 5.62 -1.61 7.06
N ASP A 70 5.54 -1.81 8.38
CA ASP A 70 4.29 -1.67 9.11
C ASP A 70 3.99 -0.19 9.32
N ILE A 71 3.01 0.32 8.60
CA ILE A 71 2.62 1.73 8.72
C ILE A 71 1.53 1.80 9.80
N ALA A 72 1.72 2.65 10.80
CA ALA A 72 0.77 2.81 11.92
C ALA A 72 -0.67 2.99 11.42
N GLY A 73 -1.66 2.42 12.12
CA GLY A 73 -3.05 2.41 11.63
C GLY A 73 -3.58 3.82 11.36
N LEU A 74 -4.10 4.05 10.15
CA LEU A 74 -4.65 5.34 9.75
C LEU A 74 -5.94 5.61 10.51
N VAL A 75 -6.02 6.76 11.17
CA VAL A 75 -7.27 7.30 11.72
C VAL A 75 -7.78 8.36 10.75
N LYS A 76 -9.11 8.42 10.55
CA LYS A 76 -9.77 9.44 9.71
C LYS A 76 -9.23 10.84 10.04
N GLY A 77 -8.94 11.65 9.02
CA GLY A 77 -8.45 13.03 9.16
C GLY A 77 -6.94 13.20 9.02
N ALA A 78 -6.20 12.19 8.56
CA ALA A 78 -4.75 12.27 8.39
C ALA A 78 -4.29 13.35 7.40
N SER A 79 -5.11 13.64 6.38
CA SER A 79 -4.88 14.71 5.41
C SER A 79 -4.98 16.13 6.01
N LYS A 80 -5.71 16.32 7.12
CA LYS A 80 -5.96 17.65 7.72
C LYS A 80 -4.77 18.22 8.53
N GLY A 81 -3.66 17.50 8.63
CA GLY A 81 -2.40 18.03 9.15
C GLY A 81 -2.22 17.99 10.67
N GLU A 82 -3.10 17.32 11.42
CA GLU A 82 -2.88 17.06 12.85
C GLU A 82 -1.88 15.91 13.05
N GLY A 83 -0.60 16.26 13.19
CA GLY A 83 0.47 15.39 13.70
C GLY A 83 0.65 14.05 12.97
N LEU A 84 0.12 12.97 13.56
CA LEU A 84 0.35 11.56 13.18
C LEU A 84 0.02 11.24 11.72
N GLY A 85 -0.98 11.92 11.14
CA GLY A 85 -1.40 11.69 9.76
C GLY A 85 -0.34 12.02 8.70
N ASN A 86 0.44 13.09 8.91
CA ASN A 86 1.50 13.47 7.97
C ASN A 86 2.68 12.50 8.03
N GLN A 87 3.02 11.98 9.21
CA GLN A 87 4.08 10.97 9.36
C GLN A 87 3.69 9.66 8.68
N PHE A 88 2.43 9.24 8.80
CA PHE A 88 1.89 8.09 8.07
C PHE A 88 2.05 8.24 6.55
N LEU A 89 1.63 9.38 5.99
CA LEU A 89 1.71 9.64 4.55
C LEU A 89 3.17 9.73 4.08
N ALA A 90 4.08 10.25 4.90
CA ALA A 90 5.52 10.26 4.61
C ALA A 90 6.07 8.83 4.48
N ASN A 91 5.74 7.94 5.42
CA ASN A 91 6.16 6.54 5.37
C ASN A 91 5.63 5.82 4.12
N ILE A 92 4.39 6.11 3.69
CA ILE A 92 3.87 5.56 2.42
C ILE A 92 4.65 6.10 1.22
N ARG A 93 5.07 7.37 1.22
CA ARG A 93 5.84 7.95 0.09
C ARG A 93 7.13 7.17 -0.15
N GLU A 94 7.78 6.69 0.92
CA GLU A 94 9.01 5.90 0.86
C GLU A 94 8.81 4.44 0.42
N CYS A 95 7.57 3.96 0.36
CA CYS A 95 7.24 2.61 -0.09
C CYS A 95 7.05 2.57 -1.62
N ASP A 96 7.37 1.46 -2.26
CA ASP A 96 7.15 1.24 -3.70
C ASP A 96 5.73 0.73 -3.98
N ALA A 97 5.15 -0.03 -3.05
CA ALA A 97 3.82 -0.63 -3.16
C ALA A 97 3.05 -0.56 -1.83
N ILE A 98 1.73 -0.70 -1.89
CA ILE A 98 0.85 -0.68 -0.73
C ILE A 98 0.16 -2.04 -0.58
N LEU A 99 0.29 -2.65 0.59
CA LEU A 99 -0.48 -3.81 1.02
C LEU A 99 -1.64 -3.32 1.88
N HIS A 100 -2.84 -3.23 1.29
CA HIS A 100 -4.01 -2.71 1.99
C HIS A 100 -4.78 -3.84 2.65
N VAL A 101 -4.62 -3.97 3.96
CA VAL A 101 -5.32 -4.98 4.78
C VAL A 101 -6.74 -4.50 5.07
N LEU A 102 -7.71 -5.35 4.75
CA LEU A 102 -9.14 -5.12 4.96
C LEU A 102 -9.69 -6.19 5.90
N ARG A 103 -10.49 -5.76 6.88
CA ARG A 103 -11.22 -6.70 7.74
C ARG A 103 -12.40 -7.28 6.96
N CYS A 104 -12.30 -8.57 6.65
CA CYS A 104 -13.35 -9.33 5.97
C CYS A 104 -13.90 -10.43 6.87
N PHE A 105 -13.93 -10.22 8.20
CA PHE A 105 -14.53 -11.15 9.16
C PHE A 105 -15.32 -10.40 10.23
N ASP A 106 -16.39 -11.03 10.68
CA ASP A 106 -17.23 -10.55 11.77
C ASP A 106 -16.83 -11.27 13.07
N ASP A 107 -16.43 -10.50 14.09
CA ASP A 107 -16.12 -11.01 15.42
C ASP A 107 -16.67 -10.02 16.46
N PRO A 108 -17.62 -10.44 17.32
CA PRO A 108 -18.21 -9.57 18.33
C PRO A 108 -17.21 -9.08 19.39
N ASN A 109 -16.07 -9.75 19.55
CA ASN A 109 -15.04 -9.37 20.51
C ASN A 109 -14.08 -8.31 19.96
N VAL A 110 -14.11 -8.04 18.65
CA VAL A 110 -13.22 -7.08 18.00
C VAL A 110 -14.01 -5.85 17.57
N VAL A 111 -13.82 -4.75 18.28
CA VAL A 111 -14.51 -3.48 18.00
C VAL A 111 -14.00 -2.86 16.71
N HIS A 112 -14.94 -2.53 15.81
CA HIS A 112 -14.66 -1.75 14.60
C HIS A 112 -14.78 -0.25 14.89
N VAL A 113 -13.91 0.57 14.28
CA VAL A 113 -13.87 2.03 14.51
C VAL A 113 -15.19 2.74 14.17
N ASP A 114 -15.90 2.23 13.16
CA ASP A 114 -17.21 2.73 12.72
C ASP A 114 -18.39 1.90 13.25
N GLY A 115 -18.16 1.00 14.22
CA GLY A 115 -19.20 0.18 14.86
C GLY A 115 -19.72 -1.00 14.03
N SER A 116 -19.55 -0.99 12.71
CA SER A 116 -19.85 -2.12 11.81
C SER A 116 -18.68 -2.45 10.89
N VAL A 117 -18.53 -3.71 10.50
CA VAL A 117 -17.52 -4.15 9.53
C VAL A 117 -18.05 -3.91 8.11
N ASP A 118 -17.32 -3.11 7.33
CA ASP A 118 -17.59 -2.94 5.89
C ASP A 118 -16.27 -2.69 5.15
N PRO A 119 -15.67 -3.73 4.56
CA PRO A 119 -14.34 -3.59 3.94
C PRO A 119 -14.33 -2.65 2.73
N VAL A 120 -15.47 -2.45 2.05
CA VAL A 120 -15.54 -1.53 0.90
C VAL A 120 -15.49 -0.09 1.40
N ARG A 121 -16.28 0.23 2.44
CA ARG A 121 -16.21 1.54 3.09
C ARG A 121 -14.83 1.79 3.70
N ASP A 122 -14.25 0.79 4.34
CA ASP A 122 -12.96 0.93 5.01
C ASP A 122 -11.82 1.18 3.99
N LYS A 123 -11.90 0.54 2.81
CA LYS A 123 -11.05 0.82 1.64
C LYS A 123 -11.20 2.26 1.17
N GLU A 124 -12.45 2.72 1.00
CA GLU A 124 -12.74 4.09 0.55
C GLU A 124 -12.18 5.15 1.51
N VAL A 125 -12.23 4.90 2.82
CA VAL A 125 -11.68 5.82 3.83
C VAL A 125 -10.18 6.06 3.58
N ILE A 126 -9.40 5.00 3.39
CA ILE A 126 -7.95 5.16 3.16
C ILE A 126 -7.69 5.80 1.80
N ASP A 127 -8.40 5.36 0.75
CA ASP A 127 -8.22 5.92 -0.59
C ASP A 127 -8.50 7.43 -0.63
N ILE A 128 -9.57 7.88 0.01
CA ILE A 128 -9.92 9.31 0.09
C ILE A 128 -8.79 10.10 0.76
N GLU A 129 -8.21 9.61 1.85
CA GLU A 129 -7.11 10.31 2.54
C GLU A 129 -5.85 10.42 1.65
N LEU A 130 -5.51 9.36 0.92
CA LEU A 130 -4.40 9.38 -0.04
C LEU A 130 -4.68 10.33 -1.21
N GLN A 131 -5.90 10.30 -1.75
CA GLN A 131 -6.34 11.14 -2.87
C GLN A 131 -6.36 12.62 -2.50
N LEU A 132 -6.86 12.96 -1.31
CA LEU A 132 -6.84 14.34 -0.82
C LEU A 132 -5.41 14.88 -0.72
N LYS A 133 -4.47 14.08 -0.22
CA LYS A 133 -3.08 14.52 -0.13
C LYS A 133 -2.41 14.70 -1.50
N ASP A 134 -2.72 13.80 -2.43
CA ASP A 134 -2.24 13.95 -3.80
C ASP A 134 -2.87 15.16 -4.49
N LEU A 135 -4.14 15.46 -4.23
CA LEU A 135 -4.83 16.62 -4.80
C LEU A 135 -4.14 17.93 -4.36
N GLU A 136 -3.86 18.09 -3.07
CA GLU A 136 -3.08 19.23 -2.56
C GLU A 136 -1.72 19.36 -3.27
N THR A 137 -1.02 18.23 -3.42
CA THR A 137 0.30 18.17 -4.07
C THR A 137 0.22 18.56 -5.55
N VAL A 138 -0.78 18.05 -6.26
CA VAL A 138 -1.01 18.30 -7.69
C VAL A 138 -1.40 19.76 -7.92
N GLU A 139 -2.32 20.32 -7.13
CA GLU A 139 -2.73 21.71 -7.24
C GLU A 139 -1.59 22.69 -6.98
N ALA A 140 -0.76 22.42 -5.97
CA ALA A 140 0.41 23.23 -5.67
C ALA A 140 1.43 23.22 -6.82
N ARG A 141 1.60 22.08 -7.51
CA ARG A 141 2.51 21.97 -8.66
C ARG A 141 1.94 22.62 -9.92
N ILE A 142 0.64 22.45 -10.18
CA ILE A 142 -0.03 23.11 -11.32
C ILE A 142 0.20 24.62 -11.27
N LYS A 143 0.01 25.26 -10.10
CA LYS A 143 0.23 26.71 -9.92
C LYS A 143 1.65 27.17 -10.29
N LYS A 144 2.66 26.31 -10.11
CA LYS A 144 4.07 26.63 -10.42
C LYS A 144 4.38 26.52 -11.91
N VAL A 145 3.81 25.51 -12.58
CA VAL A 145 4.14 25.20 -13.98
C VAL A 145 3.20 25.85 -15.00
N GLU A 146 2.02 26.29 -14.58
CA GLU A 146 0.98 26.86 -15.45
C GLU A 146 1.47 28.05 -16.28
N LYS A 147 2.17 29.01 -15.67
CA LYS A 147 2.70 30.18 -16.38
C LYS A 147 3.71 29.79 -17.45
N GLN A 148 4.62 28.87 -17.13
CA GLN A 148 5.64 28.36 -18.05
C GLN A 148 5.02 27.56 -19.21
N ALA A 149 3.96 26.79 -18.92
CA ALA A 149 3.21 26.08 -19.94
C ALA A 149 2.49 27.03 -20.91
N GLN A 150 1.91 28.13 -20.41
CA GLN A 150 1.21 29.13 -21.22
C GLN A 150 2.13 29.89 -22.18
N ILE A 151 3.39 30.14 -21.80
CA ILE A 151 4.39 30.80 -22.67
C ILE A 151 5.05 29.82 -23.67
N GLY A 152 4.63 28.54 -23.68
CA GLY A 152 5.02 27.56 -24.70
C GLY A 152 6.25 26.72 -24.38
N GLU A 153 6.72 26.69 -23.13
CA GLU A 153 7.82 25.81 -22.72
C GLU A 153 7.37 24.33 -22.79
N LYS A 154 8.06 23.53 -23.63
CA LYS A 154 7.63 22.15 -23.96
C LYS A 154 7.50 21.24 -22.73
N GLU A 155 8.50 21.28 -21.83
CA GLU A 155 8.51 20.45 -20.62
C GLU A 155 7.45 20.89 -19.61
N ALA A 156 7.28 22.21 -19.43
CA ALA A 156 6.23 22.75 -18.58
C ALA A 156 4.83 22.36 -19.08
N LYS A 157 4.61 22.40 -20.41
CA LYS A 157 3.34 21.99 -21.02
C LYS A 157 3.02 20.51 -20.76
N ARG A 158 4.00 19.61 -20.96
CA ARG A 158 3.86 18.17 -20.66
C ARG A 158 3.49 17.92 -19.20
N ARG A 159 4.20 18.56 -18.26
CA ARG A 159 3.90 18.49 -16.83
C ARG A 159 2.50 18.99 -16.50
N TYR A 160 2.11 20.14 -17.05
CA TYR A 160 0.80 20.73 -16.81
C TYR A 160 -0.34 19.85 -17.32
N GLU A 161 -0.22 19.27 -18.51
CA GLU A 161 -1.21 18.37 -19.11
C GLU A 161 -1.40 17.11 -18.26
N LEU A 162 -0.32 16.46 -17.85
CA LEU A 162 -0.36 15.26 -17.01
C LEU A 162 -0.95 15.57 -15.63
N LEU A 163 -0.49 16.63 -14.96
CA LEU A 163 -1.02 17.05 -13.66
C LEU A 163 -2.50 17.43 -13.74
N SER A 164 -2.93 18.09 -14.83
CA SER A 164 -4.33 18.47 -15.02
C SER A 164 -5.23 17.24 -15.18
N ARG A 165 -4.78 16.23 -15.92
CA ARG A 165 -5.50 14.95 -16.06
C ARG A 165 -5.63 14.24 -14.71
N ILE A 166 -4.54 14.17 -13.94
CA ILE A 166 -4.54 13.58 -12.59
C ILE A 166 -5.47 14.35 -11.66
N ARG A 167 -5.43 15.69 -11.68
CA ARG A 167 -6.34 16.54 -10.87
C ARG A 167 -7.81 16.21 -11.14
N VAL A 168 -8.19 16.05 -12.41
CA VAL A 168 -9.58 15.72 -12.79
C VAL A 168 -10.00 14.35 -12.23
N ALA A 169 -9.10 13.36 -12.23
CA ALA A 169 -9.38 12.05 -11.63
C ALA A 169 -9.57 12.16 -10.11
N LEU A 170 -8.65 12.84 -9.41
CA LEU A 170 -8.70 13.01 -7.96
C LEU A 170 -9.98 13.74 -7.50
N LEU A 171 -10.41 14.78 -8.24
CA LEU A 171 -11.67 15.48 -7.96
C LEU A 171 -12.92 14.61 -8.14
N LYS A 172 -12.83 13.50 -8.89
CA LYS A 172 -13.90 12.51 -9.04
C LYS A 172 -13.79 11.35 -8.04
N GLY A 173 -12.86 11.43 -7.08
CA GLY A 173 -12.58 10.33 -6.13
C GLY A 173 -11.83 9.16 -6.75
N GLN A 174 -11.13 9.37 -7.88
CA GLN A 174 -10.36 8.34 -8.57
C GLN A 174 -8.86 8.54 -8.32
N SER A 175 -8.19 7.46 -7.93
CA SER A 175 -6.73 7.43 -7.70
C SER A 175 -5.95 7.74 -8.98
N ALA A 176 -4.79 8.39 -8.88
CA ALA A 176 -3.99 8.80 -10.04
C ALA A 176 -3.63 7.64 -10.97
N ARG A 177 -3.39 6.43 -10.43
CA ARG A 177 -3.15 5.20 -11.20
C ARG A 177 -4.22 4.88 -12.25
N SER A 178 -5.45 5.35 -12.08
CA SER A 178 -6.56 5.08 -13.01
C SER A 178 -6.45 5.85 -14.34
N VAL A 179 -5.65 6.92 -14.37
CA VAL A 179 -5.49 7.79 -15.55
C VAL A 179 -4.05 7.87 -16.06
N VAL A 180 -3.12 7.21 -15.38
CA VAL A 180 -1.74 7.06 -15.84
C VAL A 180 -1.69 5.88 -16.81
N THR A 181 -0.96 6.06 -17.91
CA THR A 181 -0.83 5.11 -19.02
C THR A 181 0.63 4.77 -19.26
N ALA A 182 0.89 3.69 -20.00
CA ALA A 182 2.26 3.28 -20.36
C ALA A 182 3.00 4.29 -21.26
N ASN A 183 2.28 5.26 -21.86
CA ASN A 183 2.86 6.30 -22.70
C ASN A 183 3.32 7.54 -21.90
N ASP A 184 2.96 7.63 -20.62
CA ASP A 184 3.37 8.74 -19.79
C ASP A 184 4.82 8.59 -19.35
N ASP A 185 5.52 9.73 -19.21
CA ASP A 185 6.93 9.72 -18.84
C ASP A 185 7.12 9.22 -17.39
N PRO A 186 7.78 8.06 -17.18
CA PRO A 186 8.01 7.52 -15.84
C PRO A 186 8.88 8.44 -14.99
N ALA A 187 9.77 9.25 -15.58
CA ALA A 187 10.56 10.21 -14.84
C ALA A 187 9.69 11.33 -14.23
N LEU A 188 8.70 11.83 -14.98
CA LEU A 188 7.75 12.83 -14.48
C LEU A 188 6.84 12.26 -13.37
N LEU A 189 6.34 11.03 -13.55
CA LEU A 189 5.52 10.36 -12.53
C LEU A 189 6.30 10.16 -11.23
N ASN A 190 7.57 9.76 -11.34
CA ASN A 190 8.47 9.61 -10.19
C ASN A 190 8.81 10.96 -9.54
N GLU A 191 9.03 12.02 -10.32
CA GLU A 191 9.21 13.39 -9.81
C GLU A 191 8.00 13.83 -8.98
N PHE A 192 6.80 13.39 -9.37
CA PHE A 192 5.59 13.76 -8.65
C PHE A 192 5.46 13.07 -7.28
N GLN A 193 6.05 11.89 -7.08
CA GLN A 193 5.97 11.14 -5.83
C GLN A 193 4.54 11.07 -5.27
N LEU A 194 3.57 10.81 -6.14
CA LEU A 194 2.17 10.67 -5.75
C LEU A 194 1.96 9.35 -4.99
N LEU A 195 1.04 9.37 -4.02
CA LEU A 195 0.68 8.22 -3.21
C LEU A 195 -0.20 7.24 -4.01
N THR A 196 -1.16 7.80 -4.75
CA THR A 196 -2.21 7.07 -5.46
C THR A 196 -1.78 6.52 -6.82
N THR A 197 -0.53 6.74 -7.24
CA THR A 197 0.09 6.06 -8.40
C THR A 197 0.72 4.71 -8.02
N LYS A 198 1.01 4.47 -6.74
CA LYS A 198 1.65 3.23 -6.27
C LYS A 198 0.70 2.03 -6.50
N PRO A 199 1.20 0.86 -6.91
CA PRO A 199 0.38 -0.35 -6.98
C PRO A 199 -0.17 -0.73 -5.60
N VAL A 200 -1.40 -1.25 -5.56
CA VAL A 200 -2.04 -1.77 -4.33
C VAL A 200 -2.36 -3.25 -4.52
N LEU A 201 -2.06 -4.02 -3.49
CA LEU A 201 -2.58 -5.37 -3.28
C LEU A 201 -3.55 -5.32 -2.09
N TYR A 202 -4.82 -5.64 -2.32
CA TYR A 202 -5.81 -5.75 -1.26
C TYR A 202 -5.69 -7.11 -0.57
N VAL A 203 -5.50 -7.08 0.74
CA VAL A 203 -5.35 -8.27 1.58
C VAL A 203 -6.58 -8.39 2.47
N CYS A 204 -7.52 -9.22 2.04
CA CYS A 204 -8.75 -9.49 2.78
C CYS A 204 -8.45 -10.47 3.91
N ASN A 205 -8.36 -9.98 5.15
CA ASN A 205 -8.22 -10.85 6.31
C ASN A 205 -9.58 -11.47 6.63
N VAL A 206 -9.69 -12.79 6.55
CA VAL A 206 -10.92 -13.56 6.74
C VAL A 206 -10.79 -14.51 7.93
N GLU A 207 -11.92 -14.96 8.46
CA GLU A 207 -11.97 -15.99 9.48
C GLU A 207 -11.56 -17.37 8.95
N GLU A 208 -11.17 -18.28 9.85
CA GLU A 208 -10.61 -19.60 9.53
C GLU A 208 -11.48 -20.45 8.62
N LYS A 209 -12.80 -20.49 8.86
CA LYS A 209 -13.75 -21.24 8.04
C LYS A 209 -13.76 -20.80 6.57
N SER A 210 -13.27 -19.60 6.30
CA SER A 210 -13.24 -18.95 4.99
C SER A 210 -11.83 -18.89 4.40
N ALA A 211 -10.84 -19.52 5.04
CA ALA A 211 -9.43 -19.47 4.63
C ALA A 211 -9.15 -20.01 3.22
N VAL A 212 -9.98 -20.91 2.71
CA VAL A 212 -9.80 -21.55 1.39
C VAL A 212 -10.66 -20.91 0.30
N THR A 213 -11.92 -20.59 0.63
CA THR A 213 -12.92 -20.16 -0.36
C THR A 213 -13.21 -18.66 -0.34
N GLY A 214 -12.74 -17.94 0.67
CA GLY A 214 -13.20 -16.58 0.97
C GLY A 214 -14.65 -16.56 1.48
N ASN A 215 -15.22 -15.35 1.57
CA ASN A 215 -16.58 -15.12 2.03
C ASN A 215 -17.23 -13.93 1.29
N ALA A 216 -18.46 -13.56 1.66
CA ALA A 216 -19.21 -12.48 1.02
C ALA A 216 -18.49 -11.13 1.06
N HIS A 217 -17.70 -10.85 2.10
CA HIS A 217 -16.91 -9.63 2.22
C HIS A 217 -15.80 -9.58 1.15
N VAL A 218 -15.12 -10.68 0.90
CA VAL A 218 -14.10 -10.80 -0.17
C VAL A 218 -14.72 -10.52 -1.54
N GLU A 219 -15.88 -11.10 -1.85
CA GLU A 219 -16.55 -10.90 -3.14
C GLU A 219 -17.02 -9.45 -3.35
N ARG A 220 -17.47 -8.79 -2.28
CA ARG A 220 -17.77 -7.35 -2.31
C ARG A 220 -16.53 -6.53 -2.64
N VAL A 221 -15.38 -6.84 -2.03
CA VAL A 221 -14.11 -6.15 -2.33
C VAL A 221 -13.69 -6.40 -3.78
N ARG A 222 -13.71 -7.65 -4.26
CA ARG A 222 -13.38 -7.99 -5.66
C ARG A 222 -14.23 -7.21 -6.64
N THR A 223 -15.53 -7.10 -6.38
CA THR A 223 -16.46 -6.33 -7.22
C THR A 223 -16.14 -4.84 -7.20
N ALA A 224 -15.87 -4.29 -6.01
CA ALA A 224 -15.57 -2.87 -5.84
C ALA A 224 -14.28 -2.44 -6.57
N VAL A 225 -13.27 -3.32 -6.61
CA VAL A 225 -11.96 -3.01 -7.22
C VAL A 225 -11.79 -3.59 -8.62
N ALA A 226 -12.83 -4.16 -9.22
CA ALA A 226 -12.75 -4.80 -10.54
C ALA A 226 -12.29 -3.84 -11.66
N ASN A 227 -12.58 -2.54 -11.50
CA ASN A 227 -12.16 -1.49 -12.43
C ASN A 227 -10.80 -0.89 -12.07
N GLU A 228 -10.19 -1.35 -10.98
CA GLU A 228 -8.87 -0.95 -10.54
C GLU A 228 -7.85 -1.98 -11.04
N GLN A 229 -6.68 -1.52 -11.49
CA GLN A 229 -5.54 -2.41 -11.75
C GLN A 229 -4.91 -2.82 -10.41
N ALA A 230 -5.68 -3.52 -9.58
CA ALA A 230 -5.30 -3.95 -8.24
C ALA A 230 -5.60 -5.44 -8.08
N GLU A 231 -4.70 -6.13 -7.39
CA GLU A 231 -4.88 -7.53 -7.06
C GLU A 231 -5.61 -7.68 -5.72
N VAL A 232 -6.34 -8.78 -5.56
CA VAL A 232 -7.05 -9.11 -4.32
C VAL A 232 -6.70 -10.53 -3.90
N ILE A 233 -6.09 -10.64 -2.73
CA ILE A 233 -5.86 -11.91 -2.02
C ILE A 233 -6.68 -11.94 -0.74
N PHE A 234 -6.98 -13.14 -0.27
CA PHE A 234 -7.54 -13.34 1.06
C PHE A 234 -6.64 -14.29 1.84
N VAL A 235 -6.51 -14.01 3.13
CA VAL A 235 -5.65 -14.74 4.07
C VAL A 235 -6.34 -14.81 5.41
N THR A 236 -5.93 -15.76 6.25
CA THR A 236 -6.33 -15.77 7.66
C THR A 236 -5.11 -15.47 8.51
N ALA A 237 -5.01 -14.23 8.99
CA ALA A 237 -3.86 -13.79 9.78
C ALA A 237 -3.67 -14.63 11.07
N ALA A 238 -4.74 -15.20 11.62
CA ALA A 238 -4.69 -16.09 12.78
C ALA A 238 -3.95 -17.41 12.45
N ILE A 239 -4.36 -18.10 11.37
CA ILE A 239 -3.73 -19.36 10.93
C ILE A 239 -2.27 -19.12 10.53
N GLU A 240 -1.99 -18.04 9.81
CA GLU A 240 -0.61 -17.70 9.43
C GLU A 240 0.27 -17.46 10.66
N ALA A 241 -0.27 -16.87 11.74
CA ALA A 241 0.45 -16.66 12.98
C ALA A 241 0.74 -17.96 13.71
N GLU A 242 -0.20 -18.90 13.71
CA GLU A 242 0.00 -20.24 14.27
C GLU A 242 1.08 -21.01 13.50
N ILE A 243 1.03 -21.00 12.17
CA ILE A 243 2.03 -21.65 11.32
C ILE A 243 3.42 -21.05 11.54
N ALA A 244 3.51 -19.72 11.65
CA ALA A 244 4.77 -19.03 11.89
C ALA A 244 5.38 -19.31 13.28
N ALA A 245 4.60 -19.85 14.21
CA ALA A 245 5.06 -20.24 15.55
C ALA A 245 5.55 -21.69 15.64
N LEU A 246 5.40 -22.49 14.56
CA LEU A 246 5.90 -23.86 14.45
C LEU A 246 7.38 -23.90 14.00
#